data_AF-A0A7V1E660-F1
#
_entry.id   AF-A0A7V1E660-F1
#
_cell.length_a   1.000
_cell.length_b   1.000
_cell.length_c   1.000
_cell.angle_alpha   90.00
_cell.angle_beta   90.00
_cell.angle_gamma   90.00
#
_symmetry.space_group_name_H-M   'P 1'
#
loop_
_entity.id
_entity.type
_entity.pdbx_description
1 polymer ?
#
loop_
_entity_poly.entity_id
_entity_poly.type
_entity_poly.pdbx_seq_one_letter_code
_entity_poly.pdbx_strand_id
1 'polypeptide(L)'
;MTEEKNMVYQEALPFLLKRNGWSYRELDYKTRKSASYWNQTVRREKAAPQTAATYEMLAEVFSVEPEFFREYCPIKASEMVLRDPKLAYKVVQEVRKSGKKK
;
A
#
# COMPACT_ATOMS: atom_id res chain seq x y z
N MET A 1 6.90 19.69 3.52
CA MET A 1 7.31 18.84 4.66
C MET A 1 6.86 17.43 4.33
N THR A 2 7.72 16.65 3.68
CA THR A 2 7.37 15.30 3.20
C THR A 2 8.54 14.40 3.56
N GLU A 3 8.68 14.12 4.85
CA GLU A 3 9.32 12.87 5.23
C GLU A 3 8.29 11.78 4.92
N GLU A 4 8.33 11.26 3.69
CA GLU A 4 7.61 10.05 3.32
C GLU A 4 8.23 8.88 4.08
N LYS A 5 7.84 8.75 5.36
CA LYS A 5 8.11 7.54 6.11
C LYS A 5 7.32 6.43 5.44
N ASN A 6 8.06 5.52 4.82
CA ASN A 6 7.57 4.26 4.31
C ASN A 6 7.19 3.36 5.51
N MET A 7 5.93 3.49 5.94
CA MET A 7 5.38 2.90 7.15
C MET A 7 4.69 1.58 6.85
N VAL A 8 4.82 0.65 7.79
CA VAL A 8 4.07 -0.61 7.77
C VAL A 8 2.58 -0.31 7.92
N TYR A 9 1.71 -0.95 7.13
CA TYR A 9 0.27 -0.68 7.09
C TYR A 9 -0.38 -0.57 8.48
N GLN A 10 -0.05 -1.50 9.38
CA GLN A 10 -0.65 -1.55 10.73
C GLN A 10 -0.27 -0.34 11.60
N GLU A 11 0.82 0.34 11.30
CA GLU A 11 1.25 1.58 11.97
C GLU A 11 0.76 2.81 11.20
N ALA A 12 0.78 2.73 9.87
CA ALA A 12 0.38 3.79 8.95
C ALA A 12 -1.09 4.17 9.16
N LEU A 13 -2.01 3.20 9.21
CA LEU A 13 -3.44 3.51 9.29
C LEU A 13 -3.82 4.20 10.61
N PRO A 14 -3.42 3.70 11.80
CA PRO A 14 -3.65 4.41 13.06
C PRO A 14 -3.00 5.80 13.12
N PHE A 15 -1.80 5.93 12.55
CA PHE A 15 -1.11 7.22 12.46
C PHE A 15 -1.92 8.23 11.64
N LEU A 16 -2.40 7.84 10.45
CA LEU A 16 -3.19 8.69 9.57
C LEU A 16 -4.55 9.05 10.19
N LEU A 17 -5.21 8.10 10.85
CA LEU A 17 -6.44 8.36 11.61
C LEU A 17 -6.20 9.39 12.72
N LYS A 18 -5.17 9.20 13.53
CA LYS A 18 -4.83 10.14 14.62
C LYS A 18 -4.47 11.53 14.08
N ARG A 19 -3.69 11.60 13.00
CA ARG A 19 -3.29 12.86 12.36
C ARG A 19 -4.48 13.68 11.89
N ASN A 20 -5.51 13.02 11.36
CA ASN A 20 -6.72 13.66 10.85
C ASN A 20 -7.83 13.81 11.89
N GLY A 21 -7.63 13.30 13.11
CA GLY A 21 -8.66 13.27 14.14
C GLY A 21 -9.84 12.36 13.80
N TRP A 22 -9.62 11.32 12.98
CA TRP A 22 -10.66 10.42 12.50
C TRP A 22 -10.72 9.12 13.30
N SER A 23 -11.93 8.60 13.43
CA SER A 23 -12.28 7.27 13.88
C SER A 23 -12.37 6.29 12.70
N TYR A 24 -12.36 4.99 13.00
CA TYR A 24 -12.64 3.97 11.99
C TYR A 24 -14.03 4.10 11.36
N ARG A 25 -14.99 4.75 12.04
CA ARG A 25 -16.34 4.99 11.52
C ARG A 25 -16.36 6.08 10.46
N GLU A 26 -15.53 7.11 10.60
CA GLU A 26 -15.36 8.12 9.55
C GLU A 26 -14.64 7.54 8.34
N LEU A 27 -13.66 6.66 8.57
CA LEU A 27 -13.01 5.94 7.48
C LEU A 27 -13.98 5.03 6.73
N ASP A 28 -14.89 4.37 7.45
CA ASP A 28 -15.97 3.56 6.86
C ASP A 28 -16.83 4.40 5.90
N TYR A 29 -17.31 5.55 6.36
CA TYR A 29 -18.09 6.46 5.52
C TYR A 29 -17.36 6.88 4.24
N LYS A 30 -16.04 7.11 4.30
CA LYS A 30 -15.23 7.53 3.15
C LYS A 30 -14.90 6.38 2.19
N THR A 31 -14.69 5.17 2.71
CA THR A 31 -14.19 4.02 1.93
C THR A 31 -15.26 3.00 1.57
N ARG A 32 -16.45 3.13 2.17
CA ARG A 32 -17.56 2.15 2.11
C ARG A 32 -17.15 0.74 2.56
N LYS A 33 -16.10 0.65 3.38
CA LYS A 33 -15.66 -0.60 4.03
C LYS A 33 -15.86 -0.48 5.53
N SER A 34 -16.43 -1.51 6.14
CA SER A 34 -16.85 -1.43 7.54
C SER A 34 -15.73 -1.05 8.50
N ALA A 35 -16.05 -0.25 9.52
CA ALA A 35 -15.11 0.07 10.59
C ALA A 35 -14.48 -1.18 11.23
N SER A 36 -15.24 -2.26 11.34
CA SER A 36 -14.77 -3.56 11.83
C SER A 36 -13.67 -4.15 10.94
N TYR A 37 -13.85 -4.11 9.62
CA TYR A 37 -12.83 -4.57 8.67
C TYR A 37 -11.50 -3.84 8.88
N TRP A 38 -11.53 -2.51 8.96
CA TRP A 38 -10.32 -1.71 9.17
C TRP A 38 -9.65 -2.05 10.50
N ASN A 39 -10.41 -2.11 11.59
CA ASN A 39 -9.89 -2.46 12.90
C ASN A 39 -9.24 -3.87 12.92
N GLN A 40 -9.86 -4.87 12.29
CA GLN A 40 -9.31 -6.23 12.20
C GLN A 40 -7.99 -6.27 11.42
N THR A 41 -7.87 -5.51 10.33
CA THR A 41 -6.63 -5.47 9.53
C THR A 41 -5.46 -4.79 10.28
N VAL A 42 -5.76 -3.83 11.16
CA VAL A 42 -4.74 -3.19 12.02
C VAL A 42 -4.33 -4.11 13.16
N ARG A 43 -5.30 -4.80 13.79
CA ARG A 43 -5.06 -5.73 14.91
C ARG A 43 -4.38 -7.04 14.52
N ARG A 44 -4.10 -7.25 13.23
CA ARG A 44 -3.56 -8.51 12.66
C ARG A 44 -4.47 -9.73 12.84
N GLU A 45 -5.72 -9.53 13.25
CA GLU A 45 -6.76 -10.56 13.19
C GLU A 45 -7.11 -10.91 11.74
N LYS A 46 -6.96 -9.91 10.85
CA LYS A 46 -6.97 -10.07 9.41
C LYS A 46 -5.64 -9.60 8.84
N ALA A 47 -5.18 -10.25 7.77
CA ALA A 47 -4.01 -9.79 7.03
C ALA A 47 -4.22 -8.36 6.51
N ALA A 48 -3.12 -7.63 6.33
CA ALA A 48 -3.14 -6.34 5.64
C ALA A 48 -3.76 -6.48 4.23
N PRO A 49 -4.28 -5.38 3.64
CA PRO A 49 -4.81 -5.44 2.30
C PRO A 49 -3.81 -6.07 1.32
N GLN A 50 -4.31 -6.98 0.47
CA GLN A 50 -3.48 -7.74 -0.47
C GLN A 50 -3.58 -7.19 -1.90
N THR A 51 -4.27 -6.07 -2.07
CA THR A 51 -4.47 -5.43 -3.38
C THR A 51 -3.98 -3.99 -3.36
N ALA A 52 -3.28 -3.58 -4.42
CA ALA A 52 -2.72 -2.25 -4.54
C ALA A 52 -3.83 -1.18 -4.54
N ALA A 53 -4.98 -1.51 -5.15
CA ALA A 53 -6.15 -0.64 -5.19
C ALA A 53 -6.65 -0.21 -3.80
N THR A 54 -6.49 -1.06 -2.77
CA THR A 54 -6.90 -0.68 -1.41
C THR A 54 -5.98 0.40 -0.83
N TYR A 55 -4.68 0.33 -1.09
CA TYR A 55 -3.71 1.33 -0.66
C TYR A 55 -3.87 2.63 -1.45
N GLU A 56 -4.14 2.56 -2.75
CA GLU A 56 -4.43 3.73 -3.60
C GLU A 56 -5.68 4.47 -3.10
N MET A 57 -6.75 3.75 -2.77
CA MET A 57 -7.95 4.33 -2.18
C MET A 57 -7.66 5.00 -0.82
N LEU A 58 -6.86 4.37 0.05
CA LEU A 58 -6.48 4.97 1.33
C LEU A 58 -5.61 6.21 1.14
N ALA A 59 -4.65 6.15 0.22
CA ALA A 59 -3.78 7.25 -0.15
C ALA A 59 -4.59 8.47 -0.62
N GLU A 60 -5.56 8.26 -1.51
CA GLU A 60 -6.49 9.30 -1.95
C GLU A 60 -7.29 9.89 -0.77
N VAL A 61 -7.90 9.03 0.05
CA VAL A 61 -8.72 9.43 1.21
C VAL A 61 -7.94 10.28 2.22
N PHE A 62 -6.65 9.97 2.43
CA PHE A 62 -5.79 10.67 3.37
C PHE A 62 -4.89 11.74 2.73
N SER A 63 -4.99 11.93 1.41
CA SER A 63 -4.15 12.85 0.64
C SER A 63 -2.65 12.62 0.87
N VAL A 64 -2.22 11.38 0.75
CA VAL A 64 -0.82 10.93 0.80
C VAL A 64 -0.49 10.11 -0.45
N GLU A 65 0.78 9.94 -0.77
CA GLU A 65 1.20 9.02 -1.84
C GLU A 65 0.98 7.55 -1.43
N PRO A 66 0.62 6.64 -2.35
CA PRO A 66 0.48 5.21 -2.07
C PRO A 66 1.74 4.57 -1.47
N GLU A 67 2.92 5.07 -1.83
CA GLU A 67 4.25 4.66 -1.34
C GLU A 67 4.47 4.93 0.15
N PHE A 68 3.58 5.72 0.78
CA PHE A 68 3.53 5.86 2.22
C PHE A 68 3.35 4.50 2.92
N PHE A 69 2.61 3.59 2.29
CA PHE A 69 2.42 2.22 2.77
C PHE A 69 3.51 1.30 2.21
N ARG A 70 4.28 0.67 3.09
CA ARG A 70 5.41 -0.20 2.73
C ARG A 70 5.03 -1.34 1.81
N GLU A 71 3.84 -1.88 2.02
CA GLU A 71 3.31 -3.02 1.30
C GLU A 71 2.86 -2.66 -0.12
N TYR A 72 2.67 -1.38 -0.44
CA TYR A 72 2.12 -0.94 -1.73
C TYR A 72 2.99 -1.39 -2.91
N CYS A 73 4.27 -0.98 -2.94
CA CYS A 73 5.18 -1.26 -4.05
C CYS A 73 5.30 -2.76 -4.39
N PRO A 74 5.56 -3.68 -3.44
CA PRO A 74 5.68 -5.10 -3.77
C PRO A 74 4.35 -5.71 -4.24
N ILE A 75 3.21 -5.28 -3.69
CA ILE A 75 1.89 -5.74 -4.14
C ILE A 75 1.61 -5.22 -5.56
N LYS A 76 1.81 -3.93 -5.82
CA LYS A 76 1.61 -3.33 -7.14
C LYS A 76 2.49 -3.98 -8.20
N ALA A 77 3.77 -4.20 -7.88
CA ALA A 77 4.70 -4.89 -8.77
C ALA A 77 4.21 -6.31 -9.09
N SER A 78 3.74 -7.06 -8.08
CA SER A 78 3.21 -8.40 -8.27
C SER A 78 1.97 -8.40 -9.17
N GLU A 79 1.03 -7.48 -8.96
CA GLU A 79 -0.16 -7.32 -9.80
C GLU A 79 0.21 -6.98 -11.26
N MET A 80 1.18 -6.09 -11.47
CA MET A 80 1.65 -5.72 -12.80
C MET A 80 2.30 -6.89 -13.53
N VAL A 81 3.12 -7.69 -12.83
CA VAL A 81 3.74 -8.90 -13.40
C VAL A 81 2.70 -9.96 -13.73
N LEU A 82 1.69 -10.15 -12.88
CA LEU A 82 0.59 -11.08 -13.18
C LEU A 82 -0.23 -10.62 -14.39
N ARG A 83 -0.41 -9.31 -14.57
CA ARG A 83 -1.12 -8.74 -15.72
C ARG A 83 -0.30 -8.84 -17.02
N ASP A 84 1.00 -8.58 -16.96
CA ASP A 84 1.91 -8.74 -18.09
C ASP A 84 3.21 -9.45 -17.65
N PRO A 85 3.27 -10.79 -17.78
CA PRO A 85 4.45 -11.57 -17.41
C PRO A 85 5.73 -11.18 -18.17
N LYS A 86 5.62 -10.49 -19.32
CA LYS A 86 6.79 -10.01 -20.07
C LYS A 86 7.57 -8.95 -19.32
N LEU A 87 6.94 -8.24 -18.37
CA LEU A 87 7.61 -7.28 -17.51
C LEU A 87 8.70 -7.93 -16.66
N ALA A 88 8.42 -9.10 -16.07
CA ALA A 88 9.42 -9.86 -15.32
C ALA A 88 10.62 -10.25 -16.21
N TYR A 89 10.34 -10.66 -17.46
CA TYR A 89 11.41 -10.99 -18.41
C TYR A 89 12.28 -9.77 -18.77
N LYS A 90 11.67 -8.59 -18.98
CA LYS A 90 12.41 -7.35 -19.24
C LYS A 90 13.33 -6.98 -18.07
N VAL A 91 12.85 -7.07 -16.83
CA VAL A 91 13.65 -6.79 -15.63
C VAL A 91 14.84 -7.75 -15.54
N VAL A 92 14.64 -9.06 -15.75
CA VAL A 92 15.74 -10.04 -15.75
C VAL A 92 16.78 -9.72 -16.82
N GLN A 93 16.35 -9.32 -18.02
CA GLN A 93 17.25 -8.94 -19.10
C GLN A 93 18.04 -7.66 -18.78
N GLU A 94 17.40 -6.66 -18.16
CA GLU A 94 18.07 -5.44 -17.73
C GLU A 94 19.09 -5.70 -16.61
N VAL A 95 18.74 -6.47 -15.59
CA VAL A 95 19.68 -6.85 -14.51
C VAL A 95 20.90 -7.58 -15.09
N ARG A 96 20.70 -8.48 -16.07
CA ARG A 96 21.81 -9.16 -16.77
C ARG A 96 22.68 -8.21 -17.58
N LYS A 97 22.10 -7.18 -18.21
CA LYS A 97 22.85 -6.14 -18.94
C LYS A 97 23.63 -5.23 -17.99
N SER A 98 23.05 -4.86 -16.86
CA SER A 98 23.67 -4.02 -15.83
C SER A 98 24.78 -4.76 -15.06
N GLY A 99 24.61 -6.06 -14.82
CA GLY A 99 25.63 -6.90 -14.19
C GLY A 99 26.84 -7.23 -15.08
N LYS A 100 26.73 -7.01 -16.41
CA LYS A 100 27.82 -7.18 -17.38
C LYS A 100 28.68 -5.92 -17.60
N LYS A 101 28.41 -4.82 -16.88
CA LYS A 101 29.22 -3.59 -16.90
C LYS A 101 30.30 -3.56 -15.81
N LYS A 102 30.85 -4.71 -15.42
CA LYS A 102 32.05 -4.82 -14.58
C LYS A 102 33.16 -5.49 -15.36
#